data_AF-A0A1X7ID00-F1
#
_entry.id   AF-A0A1X7ID00-F1
#
_cell.length_a   1.000
_cell.length_b   1.000
_cell.length_c   1.000
_cell.angle_alpha   90.00
_cell.angle_beta   90.00
_cell.angle_gamma   90.00
#
_symmetry.space_group_name_H-M   'P 1'
#
loop_
_entity.id
_entity.type
_entity.pdbx_description
1 polymer ?
#
loop_
_entity_poly.entity_id
_entity_poly.type
_entity_poly.pdbx_seq_one_letter_code
_entity_poly.pdbx_strand_id
1 'polypeptide(L)'
;MLDLHGMFRDSEFEKSGKAKEWLDRVYPLMIESSTDFDGHVTALNREHLLNLIEASMWLHGPNCDLNFIDTSNVTVMDELFYGSPFNGDISKWDVSKVNSMYSMFTNSHFSGDISNWNVSKVKCMYDMFEGSALEKLGKIPKWYDESLI
;
A
#
# COMPACT_ATOMS: atom_id res chain seq x y z
N MET A 1 3.67 -17.67 7.25
CA MET A 1 3.12 -16.86 6.14
C MET A 1 4.33 -16.21 5.50
N LEU A 2 4.61 -16.47 4.22
CA LEU A 2 5.83 -16.05 3.55
C LEU A 2 5.76 -14.54 3.30
N ASP A 3 6.65 -13.79 3.95
CA ASP A 3 6.79 -12.35 3.80
C ASP A 3 7.53 -12.02 2.49
N LEU A 4 6.77 -11.67 1.45
CA LEU A 4 7.27 -11.27 0.13
C LEU A 4 8.14 -10.01 0.21
N HIS A 5 7.85 -9.09 1.14
CA HIS A 5 8.57 -7.84 1.31
C HIS A 5 10.00 -8.06 1.84
N GLY A 6 10.21 -9.10 2.66
CA GLY A 6 11.53 -9.52 3.17
C GLY A 6 12.36 -10.41 2.23
N MET A 7 11.75 -11.11 1.26
CA MET A 7 12.46 -12.09 0.41
C MET A 7 13.36 -11.48 -0.66
N PHE A 8 13.12 -10.23 -1.05
CA PHE A 8 13.71 -9.68 -2.28
C PHE A 8 14.70 -8.55 -2.10
N ARG A 9 14.78 -7.91 -0.93
CA ARG A 9 15.81 -6.90 -0.69
C ARG A 9 17.18 -7.57 -0.61
N ASP A 10 18.10 -7.21 -1.52
CA ASP A 10 19.49 -7.67 -1.58
C ASP A 10 19.73 -9.16 -1.94
N SER A 11 18.68 -9.91 -2.31
CA SER A 11 18.79 -11.35 -2.59
C SER A 11 19.37 -11.65 -3.98
N GLU A 12 19.99 -12.83 -4.14
CA GLU A 12 20.44 -13.31 -5.47
C GLU A 12 19.28 -13.41 -6.47
N PHE A 13 18.05 -13.52 -5.99
CA PHE A 13 16.85 -13.58 -6.81
C PHE A 13 16.57 -12.25 -7.53
N GLU A 14 16.78 -11.13 -6.86
CA GLU A 14 16.71 -9.79 -7.45
C GLU A 14 17.86 -9.58 -8.45
N LYS A 15 19.09 -9.92 -8.05
CA LYS A 15 20.31 -9.74 -8.85
C LYS A 15 20.38 -10.61 -10.11
N SER A 16 19.65 -11.72 -10.15
CA SER A 16 19.64 -12.67 -11.28
C SER A 16 18.60 -12.36 -12.36
N GLY A 17 17.76 -11.33 -12.19
CA GLY A 17 16.66 -11.03 -13.11
C GLY A 17 15.45 -11.96 -12.98
N LYS A 18 15.53 -12.98 -12.12
CA LYS A 18 14.42 -13.93 -11.85
C LYS A 18 13.23 -13.27 -11.18
N ALA A 19 13.45 -12.20 -10.41
CA ALA A 19 12.37 -11.38 -9.86
C ALA A 19 11.50 -10.76 -10.95
N LYS A 20 12.13 -10.24 -12.01
CA LYS A 20 11.42 -9.71 -13.17
C LYS A 20 10.65 -10.81 -13.90
N GLU A 21 11.27 -11.95 -14.17
CA GLU A 21 10.60 -13.07 -14.84
C GLU A 21 9.43 -13.65 -14.02
N TRP A 22 9.55 -13.67 -12.69
CA TRP A 22 8.47 -14.09 -11.81
C TRP A 22 7.33 -13.08 -11.82
N LEU A 23 7.62 -11.78 -11.74
CA LEU A 23 6.62 -10.73 -11.85
C LEU A 23 5.93 -10.75 -13.22
N ASP A 24 6.68 -10.91 -14.32
CA ASP A 24 6.11 -11.01 -15.68
C ASP A 24 5.12 -12.20 -15.81
N ARG A 25 5.26 -13.24 -14.98
CA ARG A 25 4.35 -14.39 -14.96
C ARG A 25 3.21 -14.25 -13.97
N VAL A 26 3.48 -13.69 -12.79
CA VAL A 26 2.54 -13.67 -11.66
C VAL A 26 1.69 -12.40 -11.68
N TYR A 27 2.25 -11.25 -12.10
CA TYR A 27 1.53 -9.99 -12.17
C TYR A 27 0.28 -10.03 -13.05
N PRO A 28 0.33 -10.59 -14.29
CA PRO A 28 -0.88 -10.71 -15.11
C PRO A 28 -1.94 -11.56 -14.41
N LEU A 29 -1.55 -12.65 -13.76
CA LEU A 29 -2.48 -13.53 -13.04
C LEU A 29 -3.11 -12.84 -11.81
N MET A 30 -2.35 -12.03 -11.08
CA MET A 30 -2.86 -11.26 -9.93
C MET A 30 -3.89 -10.22 -10.39
N ILE A 31 -3.57 -9.47 -11.44
CA ILE A 31 -4.48 -8.49 -12.05
C ILE A 31 -5.72 -9.20 -12.59
N GLU A 32 -5.58 -10.19 -13.48
CA GLU A 32 -6.70 -10.91 -14.11
C GLU A 32 -7.63 -11.57 -13.09
N SER A 33 -7.12 -12.05 -11.96
CA SER A 33 -7.93 -12.69 -10.91
C SER A 33 -8.90 -11.74 -10.19
N SER A 34 -8.70 -10.43 -10.34
CA SER A 34 -9.48 -9.39 -9.64
C SER A 34 -9.92 -8.23 -10.53
N THR A 35 -9.72 -8.35 -11.83
CA THR A 35 -10.16 -7.36 -12.81
C THR A 35 -11.56 -7.71 -13.26
N ASP A 36 -12.50 -6.78 -13.12
CA ASP A 36 -13.84 -6.95 -13.67
C ASP A 36 -13.89 -6.71 -15.19
N PHE A 37 -15.08 -6.84 -15.77
CA PHE A 37 -15.27 -6.65 -17.22
C PHE A 37 -14.96 -5.24 -17.71
N ASP A 38 -14.96 -4.24 -16.82
CA ASP A 38 -14.67 -2.84 -17.14
C ASP A 38 -13.18 -2.50 -16.95
N GLY A 39 -12.36 -3.49 -16.55
CA GLY A 39 -10.93 -3.31 -16.34
C GLY A 39 -10.57 -2.80 -14.94
N HIS A 40 -11.52 -2.83 -14.01
CA HIS A 40 -11.34 -2.32 -12.65
C HIS A 40 -10.78 -3.40 -11.73
N VAL A 41 -9.66 -3.11 -11.06
CA VAL A 41 -8.92 -4.07 -10.24
C VAL A 41 -9.38 -3.96 -8.79
N THR A 42 -10.01 -5.01 -8.25
CA THR A 42 -10.48 -5.02 -6.86
C THR A 42 -9.54 -5.78 -5.93
N ALA A 43 -8.96 -5.08 -4.96
CA ALA A 43 -8.17 -5.74 -3.92
C ALA A 43 -9.04 -6.67 -3.07
N LEU A 44 -8.77 -7.97 -3.13
CA LEU A 44 -9.58 -9.00 -2.48
C LEU A 44 -9.37 -9.06 -0.96
N ASN A 45 -8.16 -8.74 -0.51
CA ASN A 45 -7.75 -8.70 0.90
C ASN A 45 -6.43 -7.90 1.02
N ARG A 46 -5.90 -7.78 2.25
CA ARG A 46 -4.66 -7.05 2.55
C ARG A 46 -3.43 -7.61 1.80
N GLU A 47 -3.29 -8.93 1.72
CA GLU A 47 -2.16 -9.57 1.03
C GLU A 47 -2.23 -9.30 -0.48
N HIS A 48 -3.42 -9.38 -1.06
CA HIS A 48 -3.61 -9.04 -2.46
C HIS A 48 -3.31 -7.56 -2.74
N LEU A 49 -3.78 -6.65 -1.88
CA LEU A 49 -3.47 -5.23 -2.00
C LEU A 49 -1.95 -4.99 -1.96
N LEU A 50 -1.23 -5.61 -1.01
CA LEU A 50 0.22 -5.49 -0.93
C LEU A 50 0.90 -5.94 -2.23
N ASN A 51 0.50 -7.10 -2.77
CA ASN A 51 1.09 -7.61 -4.01
C ASN A 51 0.84 -6.68 -5.21
N LEU A 52 -0.35 -6.08 -5.30
CA LEU A 52 -0.68 -5.10 -6.35
C LEU A 52 0.17 -3.83 -6.21
N ILE A 53 0.36 -3.33 -4.99
CA ILE A 53 1.22 -2.18 -4.69
C ILE A 53 2.67 -2.48 -5.10
N GLU A 54 3.24 -3.58 -4.60
CA GLU A 54 4.63 -3.96 -4.84
C GLU A 54 4.91 -4.13 -6.33
N ALA A 55 4.04 -4.84 -7.04
CA ALA A 55 4.23 -5.06 -8.46
C ALA A 55 4.06 -3.77 -9.29
N SER A 56 3.12 -2.90 -8.91
CA SER A 56 2.96 -1.59 -9.56
C SER A 56 4.19 -0.70 -9.33
N MET A 57 4.73 -0.68 -8.11
CA MET A 57 5.97 0.04 -7.80
C MET A 57 7.17 -0.52 -8.56
N TRP A 58 7.23 -1.83 -8.76
CA TRP A 58 8.27 -2.45 -9.57
C TRP A 58 8.16 -2.02 -11.04
N LEU A 59 6.96 -2.08 -11.62
CA LEU A 59 6.72 -1.85 -13.06
C LEU A 59 6.81 -0.37 -13.45
N HIS A 60 6.30 0.50 -12.58
CA HIS A 60 6.04 1.90 -12.88
C HIS A 60 6.84 2.85 -11.96
N GLY A 61 7.61 2.30 -11.03
CA GLY A 61 8.43 3.06 -10.09
C GLY A 61 7.67 3.53 -8.84
N PRO A 62 8.38 4.16 -7.88
CA PRO A 62 7.81 4.54 -6.59
C PRO A 62 6.75 5.65 -6.65
N ASN A 63 6.65 6.37 -7.77
CA ASN A 63 5.68 7.46 -7.97
C ASN A 63 4.45 7.01 -8.78
N CYS A 64 4.23 5.70 -8.95
CA CYS A 64 3.11 5.17 -9.73
C CYS A 64 1.75 5.56 -9.13
N ASP A 65 0.78 5.81 -10.00
CA ASP A 65 -0.62 6.02 -9.57
C ASP A 65 -1.24 4.66 -9.22
N LEU A 66 -1.78 4.54 -8.00
CA LEU A 66 -2.41 3.33 -7.49
C LEU A 66 -3.93 3.49 -7.34
N ASN A 67 -4.50 4.59 -7.82
CA ASN A 67 -5.95 4.83 -7.76
C ASN A 67 -6.78 3.95 -8.70
N PHE A 68 -6.14 3.13 -9.55
CA PHE A 68 -6.83 2.10 -10.32
C PHE A 68 -7.23 0.88 -9.46
N ILE A 69 -6.72 0.78 -8.23
CA ILE A 69 -7.01 -0.30 -7.30
C ILE A 69 -8.20 0.11 -6.42
N ASP A 70 -9.25 -0.71 -6.46
CA ASP A 70 -10.37 -0.61 -5.54
C ASP A 70 -10.07 -1.33 -4.23
N THR A 71 -9.98 -0.53 -3.17
CA THR A 71 -9.67 -0.98 -1.82
C THR A 71 -10.91 -1.27 -0.98
N SER A 72 -12.12 -1.15 -1.53
CA SER A 72 -13.38 -1.19 -0.78
C SER A 72 -13.68 -2.54 -0.11
N ASN A 73 -12.96 -3.61 -0.46
CA ASN A 73 -13.06 -4.92 0.20
C ASN A 73 -11.99 -5.16 1.28
N VAL A 74 -11.01 -4.26 1.40
CA VAL A 74 -9.91 -4.39 2.36
C VAL A 74 -10.33 -3.85 3.72
N THR A 75 -10.15 -4.65 4.76
CA THR A 75 -10.52 -4.29 6.15
C THR A 75 -9.31 -4.03 7.03
N VAL A 76 -8.10 -4.38 6.59
CA VAL A 76 -6.83 -4.19 7.31
C VAL A 76 -5.80 -3.66 6.32
N MET A 77 -5.10 -2.58 6.67
CA MET A 77 -4.08 -1.92 5.84
C MET A 77 -2.75 -1.75 6.57
N ASP A 78 -2.51 -2.61 7.57
CA ASP A 78 -1.31 -2.57 8.39
C ASP A 78 -0.05 -2.67 7.53
N GLU A 79 0.93 -1.81 7.82
CA GLU A 79 2.30 -1.82 7.29
C GLU A 79 2.44 -1.76 5.76
N LEU A 80 1.40 -1.42 5.00
CA LEU A 80 1.45 -1.44 3.52
C LEU A 80 2.56 -0.56 2.92
N PHE A 81 2.97 0.50 3.62
CA PHE A 81 4.04 1.40 3.18
C PHE A 81 5.15 1.58 4.24
N TYR A 82 5.31 0.62 5.15
CA TYR A 82 6.36 0.66 6.17
C TYR A 82 7.75 0.76 5.53
N GLY A 83 8.48 1.85 5.80
CA GLY A 83 9.81 2.10 5.23
C GLY A 83 9.84 2.15 3.69
N SER A 84 8.68 2.30 3.05
CA SER A 84 8.54 2.22 1.60
C SER A 84 9.07 3.50 0.92
N PRO A 85 9.69 3.39 -0.27
CA PRO A 85 10.02 4.54 -1.10
C PRO A 85 8.80 5.11 -1.85
N PHE A 86 7.62 4.50 -1.71
CA PHE A 86 6.39 4.93 -2.39
C PHE A 86 6.07 6.40 -2.12
N ASN A 87 5.76 7.14 -3.19
CA ASN A 87 5.30 8.53 -3.14
C ASN A 87 4.35 8.84 -4.33
N GLY A 88 3.62 7.83 -4.80
CA GLY A 88 2.59 7.95 -5.83
C GLY A 88 1.24 8.39 -5.28
N ASP A 89 0.21 8.36 -6.12
CA ASP A 89 -1.15 8.81 -5.76
C ASP A 89 -2.03 7.63 -5.26
N ILE A 90 -2.61 7.81 -4.07
CA ILE A 90 -3.58 6.91 -3.40
C ILE A 90 -4.78 7.70 -2.83
N SER A 91 -4.96 8.95 -3.28
CA SER A 91 -5.96 9.87 -2.74
C SER A 91 -7.40 9.40 -2.91
N LYS A 92 -7.66 8.47 -3.86
CA LYS A 92 -9.00 7.95 -4.16
C LYS A 92 -9.32 6.60 -3.48
N TRP A 93 -8.41 6.06 -2.67
CA TRP A 93 -8.69 4.80 -1.96
C TRP A 93 -9.89 4.91 -1.03
N ASP A 94 -10.81 3.95 -1.12
CA ASP A 94 -11.90 3.80 -0.16
C ASP A 94 -11.39 3.01 1.05
N VAL A 95 -11.21 3.73 2.16
CA VAL A 95 -10.79 3.16 3.45
C VAL A 95 -11.94 3.05 4.46
N SER A 96 -13.19 3.26 4.03
CA SER A 96 -14.37 3.35 4.92
C SER A 96 -14.77 2.03 5.61
N LYS A 97 -14.15 0.91 5.21
CA LYS A 97 -14.30 -0.41 5.85
C LYS A 97 -13.06 -0.85 6.64
N VAL A 98 -11.97 -0.08 6.58
CA VAL A 98 -10.71 -0.42 7.25
C VAL A 98 -10.89 -0.25 8.77
N ASN A 99 -10.43 -1.25 9.52
CA ASN A 99 -10.45 -1.27 10.98
C ASN A 99 -9.05 -1.13 11.60
N SER A 100 -7.98 -1.34 10.84
CA SER A 100 -6.59 -1.21 11.31
C SER A 100 -5.69 -0.65 10.21
N MET A 101 -4.86 0.33 10.59
CA MET A 101 -3.83 0.98 9.77
C MET A 101 -2.50 1.04 10.54
N TYR A 102 -2.22 0.00 11.33
CA TYR A 102 -1.03 -0.11 12.16
C TYR A 102 0.23 0.16 11.34
N SER A 103 1.06 1.11 11.77
CA SER A 103 2.36 1.42 11.16
C SER A 103 2.35 1.62 9.64
N MET A 104 1.21 2.02 9.05
CA MET A 104 1.02 1.99 7.60
C MET A 104 2.05 2.84 6.84
N PHE A 105 2.42 4.02 7.37
CA PHE A 105 3.38 4.94 6.78
C PHE A 105 4.62 5.17 7.65
N THR A 106 4.87 4.33 8.65
CA THR A 106 6.07 4.45 9.51
C THR A 106 7.32 4.46 8.65
N ASN A 107 8.19 5.45 8.84
CA ASN A 107 9.40 5.67 8.05
C ASN A 107 9.21 5.75 6.52
N SER A 108 7.98 5.98 6.04
CA SER A 108 7.66 6.07 4.61
C SER A 108 8.12 7.39 3.98
N HIS A 109 8.42 7.35 2.67
CA HIS A 109 8.68 8.55 1.85
C HIS A 109 7.40 9.25 1.37
N PHE A 110 6.23 8.64 1.63
CA PHE A 110 4.95 9.15 1.17
C PHE A 110 4.67 10.55 1.71
N SER A 111 4.33 11.48 0.81
CA SER A 111 4.03 12.88 1.12
C SER A 111 2.75 13.39 0.44
N GLY A 112 1.97 12.46 -0.13
CA GLY A 112 0.73 12.75 -0.85
C GLY A 112 -0.43 13.16 0.06
N ASP A 113 -1.49 13.68 -0.56
CA ASP A 113 -2.68 14.14 0.16
C ASP A 113 -3.69 13.00 0.36
N ILE A 114 -3.94 12.66 1.63
CA ILE A 114 -4.93 11.68 2.09
C ILE A 114 -5.94 12.32 3.04
N SER A 115 -6.11 13.65 2.99
CA SER A 115 -7.00 14.40 3.88
C SER A 115 -8.48 14.05 3.71
N ASN A 116 -8.87 13.49 2.55
CA ASN A 116 -10.24 13.10 2.23
C ASN A 116 -10.63 11.69 2.70
N TRP A 117 -9.71 10.92 3.25
CA TRP A 117 -9.99 9.56 3.70
C TRP A 117 -11.01 9.52 4.84
N ASN A 118 -12.02 8.66 4.70
CA ASN A 118 -12.98 8.38 5.76
C ASN A 118 -12.48 7.24 6.66
N VAL A 119 -11.86 7.61 7.78
CA VAL A 119 -11.26 6.66 8.75
C VAL A 119 -12.19 6.32 9.91
N SER A 120 -13.50 6.61 9.83
CA SER A 120 -14.42 6.51 10.98
C SER A 120 -14.57 5.10 11.59
N LYS A 121 -14.08 4.05 10.91
CA LYS A 121 -14.10 2.67 11.39
C LYS A 121 -12.75 2.15 11.87
N VAL A 122 -11.68 2.92 11.69
CA VAL A 122 -10.35 2.53 12.12
C VAL A 122 -10.29 2.57 13.65
N LYS A 123 -9.77 1.49 14.23
CA LYS A 123 -9.64 1.30 15.68
C LYS A 123 -8.19 1.27 16.14
N CYS A 124 -7.25 1.19 15.21
CA CYS A 124 -5.82 1.02 15.45
C CYS A 124 -5.05 1.88 14.45
N MET A 125 -4.31 2.87 14.96
CA MET A 125 -3.41 3.74 14.17
C MET A 125 -2.04 3.90 14.84
N TYR A 126 -1.66 2.96 15.73
CA TYR A 126 -0.34 2.98 16.39
C TYR A 126 0.77 3.13 15.35
N ASP A 127 1.70 4.04 15.65
CA ASP A 127 2.91 4.37 14.88
C ASP A 127 2.67 4.75 13.41
N MET A 128 1.42 4.98 12.98
CA MET A 128 1.03 5.12 11.57
C MET A 128 1.91 6.08 10.78
N PHE A 129 2.34 7.19 11.38
CA PHE A 129 3.16 8.21 10.73
C PHE A 129 4.53 8.42 11.38
N GLU A 130 4.93 7.60 12.35
CA GLU A 130 6.20 7.77 13.06
C GLU A 130 7.39 7.77 12.07
N GLY A 131 8.19 8.83 12.08
CA GLY A 131 9.34 8.99 11.19
C GLY A 131 9.00 9.17 9.70
N SER A 132 7.72 9.27 9.34
CA SER A 132 7.26 9.44 7.96
C SER A 132 7.62 10.81 7.37
N ALA A 133 7.58 10.92 6.05
CA ALA A 133 7.70 12.22 5.39
C ALA A 133 6.54 13.17 5.74
N LEU A 134 5.31 12.68 5.90
CA LEU A 134 4.16 13.49 6.32
C LEU A 134 4.36 14.12 7.70
N GLU A 135 4.89 13.37 8.67
CA GLU A 135 5.22 13.88 10.01
C GLU A 135 6.27 14.99 9.93
N LYS A 136 7.40 14.70 9.26
CA LYS A 136 8.52 15.65 9.09
C LYS A 136 8.11 16.95 8.39
N LEU A 137 7.13 16.87 7.49
CA LEU A 137 6.61 18.02 6.75
C LEU A 137 5.49 18.76 7.49
N GLY A 138 5.03 18.27 8.64
CA GLY A 138 3.87 18.83 9.34
C GLY A 138 2.57 18.70 8.55
N LYS A 139 2.44 17.64 7.74
CA LYS A 139 1.32 17.38 6.82
C LYS A 139 0.43 16.22 7.29
N ILE A 140 0.47 15.89 8.57
CA ILE A 140 -0.40 14.87 9.15
C ILE A 140 -1.88 15.28 8.94
N PRO A 141 -2.73 14.38 8.39
CA PRO A 141 -4.15 14.69 8.15
C PRO A 141 -4.91 14.98 9.45
N LYS A 142 -5.88 15.89 9.38
CA LYS A 142 -6.70 16.30 10.55
C LYS A 142 -7.52 15.17 11.17
N TRP A 143 -7.80 14.10 10.42
CA TRP A 143 -8.53 12.95 10.93
C TRP A 143 -7.65 12.03 11.78
N TYR A 144 -6.33 12.21 11.78
CA TYR A 144 -5.43 11.40 12.60
C TYR A 144 -5.71 11.65 14.07
N ASP A 145 -6.14 10.61 14.76
CA ASP A 145 -6.55 10.67 16.16
C ASP A 145 -5.47 10.03 17.03
N GLU A 146 -4.80 10.86 17.83
CA GLU A 146 -3.73 10.42 18.72
C GLU A 146 -4.20 9.49 19.84
N SER A 147 -5.52 9.40 20.08
CA SER A 147 -6.09 8.47 21.07
C SER A 147 -6.18 7.01 20.59
N LEU A 148 -5.86 6.77 19.32
CA LEU A 148 -5.76 5.43 18.71
C LEU A 148 -4.29 4.94 18.58
N ILE A 149 -3.37 5.63 19.28
CA ILE A 149 -1.93 5.33 19.47
C ILE A 149 -1.69 4.75 20.88
#